data_AF-A0A957RLW7-F1
#
_entry.id   AF-A0A957RLW7-F1
#
_cell.length_a   1.000
_cell.length_b   1.000
_cell.length_c   1.000
_cell.angle_alpha   90.00
_cell.angle_beta   90.00
_cell.angle_gamma   90.00
#
_symmetry.space_group_name_H-M   'P 1'
#
loop_
_entity.id
_entity.type
_entity.pdbx_description
1 polymer ?
#
loop_
_entity_poly.entity_id
_entity_poly.type
_entity_poly.pdbx_seq_one_letter_code
_entity_poly.pdbx_strand_id
1 'polypeptide(L)' 'IDAALAEGRTVYVHCYGGIGRTGTVVGCYLVRNGASGDEALATIAHLRRNIRQPHRHSPETSEQRDMVLAWHEGAARD' A
#
# COMPACT_ATOMS: atom_id res chain seq x y z
N ILE A 1 3.65 -4.20 10.30
CA ILE A 1 2.92 -5.24 9.53
C ILE A 1 3.66 -6.57 9.66
N ASP A 2 4.97 -6.59 9.45
CA ASP A 2 5.78 -7.83 9.41
C ASP A 2 5.76 -8.60 10.71
N ALA A 3 5.92 -7.95 11.86
CA ALA A 3 5.89 -8.63 13.16
C ALA A 3 4.58 -9.45 13.35
N ALA A 4 3.43 -8.86 13.01
CA ALA A 4 2.15 -9.55 13.11
C ALA A 4 2.06 -10.73 12.11
N LEU A 5 2.55 -10.55 10.88
CA LEU A 5 2.57 -11.63 9.88
C LEU A 5 3.55 -12.76 10.24
N ALA A 6 4.72 -12.43 10.80
CA ALA A 6 5.71 -13.39 11.27
C ALA A 6 5.19 -14.26 12.42
N GLU A 7 4.26 -13.71 13.21
CA GLU A 7 3.54 -14.45 14.26
C GLU A 7 2.29 -15.20 13.74
N GLY A 8 2.07 -15.24 12.41
CA GLY A 8 0.93 -15.92 11.80
C GLY A 8 -0.42 -15.22 12.01
N ARG A 9 -0.43 -13.94 12.40
CA ARG A 9 -1.66 -13.16 12.60
C ARG A 9 -2.16 -12.55 11.30
N THR A 10 -3.48 -12.38 11.19
CA THR A 10 -4.10 -11.60 10.11
C THR A 10 -4.02 -10.11 10.40
N VAL A 11 -3.56 -9.31 9.43
CA VAL A 11 -3.48 -7.86 9.55
C VAL A 11 -4.60 -7.19 8.75
N TYR A 12 -5.37 -6.35 9.40
CA TYR A 12 -6.36 -5.49 8.76
C TYR A 12 -5.88 -4.03 8.80
N VAL A 13 -5.63 -3.44 7.63
CA VAL A 13 -5.21 -2.03 7.49
C VAL A 13 -6.39 -1.21 6.98
N HIS A 14 -6.73 -0.13 7.68
CA HIS A 14 -7.79 0.78 7.24
C HIS A 14 -7.49 2.24 7.58
N CYS A 15 -8.23 3.13 6.95
CA CYS A 15 -8.37 4.53 7.34
C CYS A 15 -9.86 4.85 7.41
N TYR A 16 -10.26 6.12 7.39
CA TYR A 16 -11.68 6.49 7.36
C TYR A 16 -12.41 5.92 6.12
N GLY A 17 -11.83 6.12 4.94
CA GLY A 17 -12.43 5.68 3.67
C GLY A 17 -11.90 4.37 3.12
N GLY A 18 -10.81 3.82 3.67
CA GLY A 18 -10.14 2.64 3.10
C GLY A 18 -9.54 2.86 1.70
N ILE A 19 -9.15 4.11 1.38
CA ILE A 19 -8.70 4.52 0.03
C ILE A 19 -7.29 5.13 0.11
N GLY A 20 -7.16 6.39 0.56
CA GLY A 20 -5.88 7.13 0.51
C GLY A 20 -4.76 6.51 1.36
N ARG A 21 -4.80 6.76 2.68
CA ARG A 21 -3.78 6.25 3.63
C ARG A 21 -3.65 4.72 3.61
N THR A 22 -4.77 4.00 3.44
CA THR A 22 -4.75 2.54 3.32
C THR A 22 -3.96 2.09 2.10
N GLY A 23 -4.25 2.64 0.92
CA GLY A 23 -3.50 2.35 -0.30
C GLY A 23 -2.04 2.75 -0.19
N THR A 24 -1.74 3.86 0.51
CA THR A 24 -0.36 4.34 0.72
C THR A 24 0.45 3.32 1.51
N VAL A 25 -0.07 2.89 2.66
CA VAL A 25 0.59 1.90 3.54
C VAL A 25 0.73 0.56 2.83
N VAL A 26 -0.31 0.07 2.16
CA VAL A 26 -0.26 -1.18 1.40
C VAL A 26 0.73 -1.09 0.24
N GLY A 27 0.79 0.04 -0.46
CA GLY A 27 1.72 0.26 -1.57
C GLY A 27 3.18 0.21 -1.10
N CYS A 28 3.52 0.97 -0.06
CA CYS A 28 4.87 0.96 0.53
C CYS A 28 5.22 -0.44 1.07
N TYR A 29 4.25 -1.14 1.66
CA TYR A 29 4.44 -2.52 2.11
C TYR A 29 4.80 -3.47 0.96
N LEU A 30 4.10 -3.37 -0.18
CA LEU A 30 4.40 -4.17 -1.38
C LEU A 30 5.78 -3.84 -1.94
N VAL A 31 6.14 -2.56 -2.02
CA VAL A 31 7.46 -2.12 -2.51
C VAL A 31 8.59 -2.70 -1.65
N ARG A 32 8.46 -2.59 -0.33
CA ARG A 32 9.43 -3.17 0.61
C ARG A 32 9.58 -4.69 0.47
N ASN A 33 8.54 -5.38 -0.02
CA ASN A 33 8.57 -6.83 -0.27
C ASN A 33 8.98 -7.19 -1.71
N GLY A 34 9.61 -6.26 -2.43
CA GLY A 34 10.27 -6.52 -3.71
C GLY A 34 9.51 -6.09 -4.96
N ALA A 35 8.33 -5.48 -4.83
CA ALA A 35 7.67 -4.84 -5.96
C ALA A 35 8.34 -3.49 -6.31
N SER A 36 8.33 -3.11 -7.58
CA SER A 36 8.47 -1.71 -7.95
C SER A 36 7.25 -0.89 -7.51
N GLY A 37 7.40 0.43 -7.45
CA GLY A 37 6.29 1.32 -7.14
C GLY A 37 5.11 1.16 -8.11
N ASP A 38 5.39 1.03 -9.41
CA ASP A 38 4.38 0.80 -10.43
C ASP A 38 3.65 -0.54 -10.25
N GLU A 39 4.38 -1.63 -9.98
CA GLU A 39 3.79 -2.94 -9.70
C GLU A 39 2.92 -2.93 -8.44
N ALA A 40 3.32 -2.19 -7.41
CA ALA A 40 2.54 -2.03 -6.19
C ALA A 40 1.21 -1.30 -6.48
N LEU A 41 1.25 -0.20 -7.21
CA LEU A 41 0.05 0.55 -7.60
C LEU A 41 -0.88 -0.28 -8.52
N ALA A 42 -0.31 -1.00 -9.49
CA ALA A 42 -1.06 -1.88 -10.37
C ALA A 42 -1.73 -3.03 -9.61
N THR A 43 -1.03 -3.62 -8.64
CA THR A 43 -1.55 -4.67 -7.77
C THR A 43 -2.73 -4.17 -6.94
N ILE A 44 -2.62 -2.98 -6.33
CA ILE A 44 -3.72 -2.40 -5.55
C ILE A 44 -4.93 -2.12 -6.45
N ALA A 45 -4.72 -1.55 -7.65
CA ALA A 45 -5.78 -1.32 -8.61
C ALA A 45 -6.48 -2.64 -9.01
N HIS A 46 -5.70 -3.69 -9.30
CA HIS A 46 -6.22 -5.01 -9.64
C HIS A 46 -7.06 -5.60 -8.50
N LEU A 47 -6.55 -5.62 -7.28
CA LEU A 47 -7.27 -6.16 -6.12
C LEU A 47 -8.57 -5.42 -5.82
N ARG A 48 -8.64 -4.13 -6.15
CA ARG A 48 -9.81 -3.27 -5.93
C ARG A 48 -10.80 -3.22 -7.09
N ARG A 49 -10.53 -3.90 -8.21
CA ARG A 49 -11.34 -3.80 -9.45
C ARG A 49 -12.83 -4.13 -9.30
N ASN A 50 -13.21 -4.89 -8.26
CA ASN A 50 -14.57 -5.37 -8.02
C ASN A 50 -15.26 -4.73 -6.81
N ILE A 51 -14.73 -3.62 -6.26
CA ILE A 51 -15.38 -2.92 -5.14
C ILE A 51 -16.39 -1.88 -5.65
N ARG A 52 -17.19 -1.29 -4.74
CA ARG A 52 -18.22 -0.29 -5.07
C ARG A 52 -17.73 0.95 -5.85
N GLN A 53 -16.45 1.31 -5.73
CA GLN A 53 -15.85 2.49 -6.36
C GLN A 53 -14.50 2.12 -7.03
N PRO A 54 -14.50 1.32 -8.11
CA PRO A 54 -13.27 0.80 -8.70
C PRO A 54 -12.49 1.86 -9.50
N HIS A 55 -13.17 2.94 -9.90
CA HIS A 55 -12.56 4.09 -10.58
C HIS A 55 -11.71 4.97 -9.66
N ARG A 56 -11.88 4.87 -8.33
CA ARG A 56 -11.08 5.64 -7.38
C ARG A 56 -9.72 4.96 -7.19
N HIS A 57 -8.68 5.71 -7.52
CA HIS A 57 -7.32 5.30 -7.20
C HIS A 57 -7.14 5.13 -5.68
N SER A 58 -6.28 4.18 -5.34
CA SER A 58 -5.83 3.91 -3.98
C SER A 58 -4.34 3.60 -4.10
N PRO A 59 -3.43 4.49 -3.66
CA PRO A 59 -3.67 5.74 -2.93
C PRO A 59 -4.47 6.80 -3.70
N GLU A 60 -5.03 7.78 -2.98
CA GLU A 60 -6.06 8.70 -3.51
C GLU A 60 -5.47 9.90 -4.25
N THR A 61 -4.40 10.50 -3.74
CA THR A 61 -3.79 11.70 -4.31
C THR A 61 -2.48 11.39 -5.03
N SER A 62 -2.02 12.31 -5.88
CA SER A 62 -0.70 12.25 -6.53
C SER A 62 0.41 12.06 -5.51
N GLU A 63 0.41 12.86 -4.45
CA GLU A 63 1.50 12.88 -3.46
C GLU A 63 1.60 11.54 -2.71
N GLN A 64 0.46 10.90 -2.44
CA GLN A 64 0.44 9.57 -1.83
C GLN A 64 0.94 8.49 -2.79
N ARG A 65 0.68 8.62 -4.09
CA ARG A 65 1.19 7.70 -5.11
C ARG A 65 2.69 7.91 -5.31
N ASP A 66 3.14 9.16 -5.34
CA ASP A 66 4.55 9.51 -5.45
C ASP A 66 5.35 8.96 -4.28
N MET A 67 4.76 8.95 -3.08
CA MET A 67 5.35 8.28 -1.92
C MET A 67 5.57 6.78 -2.17
N VAL A 68 4.61 6.08 -2.78
CA VAL A 68 4.75 4.66 -3.12
C VAL A 68 5.80 4.46 -4.22
N LEU A 69 5.79 5.32 -5.24
CA LEU A 69 6.74 5.26 -6.37
C LEU A 69 8.19 5.46 -5.93
N ALA A 70 8.41 6.38 -4.99
CA ALA A 70 9.74 6.70 -4.46
C ALA A 70 10.09 5.94 -3.17
N TRP A 71 9.23 5.02 -2.71
CA TRP A 71 9.42 4.36 -1.41
C TRP A 71 10.71 3.54 -1.39
N HIS A 72 11.48 3.75 -0.34
CA HIS A 72 12.63 2.94 0.03
C HIS A 72 12.62 2.80 1.55
N GLU A 73 13.09 1.66 2.06
CA GLU A 73 13.26 1.50 3.49
C GLU A 73 14.32 2.49 3.97
N GLY A 74 13.96 3.35 4.92
CA GLY A 74 14.93 4.24 5.54
C GLY A 74 16.03 3.42 6.21
N ALA A 75 17.25 3.97 6.30
CA ALA A 75 18.30 3.35 7.10
C ALA A 75 17.75 3.02 8.49
N ALA A 76 17.94 1.79 8.95
CA ALA A 76 17.60 1.40 10.30
C ALA A 76 18.24 2.44 11.24
N ARG A 77 17.44 3.03 12.12
CA ARG A 77 18.00 3.83 13.21
C ARG A 77 18.58 2.82 14.20
N ASP A 78 19.89 2.79 14.29
CA ASP A 78 20.65 2.08 15.33
C ASP A 78 20.17 2.48 16.73
#